data_AF-A0A947F4M3-F1
#
_entry.id   AF-A0A947F4M3-F1
#
_cell.length_a   1.000
_cell.length_b   1.000
_cell.length_c   1.000
_cell.angle_alpha   90.00
_cell.angle_beta   90.00
_cell.angle_gamma   90.00
#
_symmetry.space_group_name_H-M   'P 1'
#
loop_
_entity.id
_entity.type
_entity.pdbx_description
1 polymer ?
#
loop_
_entity_poly.entity_id
_entity_poly.type
_entity_poly.pdbx_seq_one_letter_code
_entity_poly.pdbx_strand_id
1 'polypeptide(L)'
;SILAGMTPMKSAGMAKYMKNRVPGMDVPDEIVKRLADTPKEKQAEEGINICVEAIQRIKEMKGIKGFHVMAIEWEEKVPEIVERAGLHPRPDLN
;
A
#
# COMPACT_ATOMS: atom_id res chain seq x y z
N SER A 1 15.09 14.94 0.76
CA SER A 1 13.83 14.46 0.15
C SER A 1 13.53 13.08 0.71
N ILE A 2 12.26 12.72 0.85
CA ILE A 2 11.85 11.41 1.40
C ILE A 2 11.06 10.65 0.33
N LEU A 3 11.36 9.35 0.18
CA LEU A 3 10.54 8.39 -0.55
C LEU A 3 9.80 7.53 0.46
N ALA A 4 8.48 7.50 0.42
CA ALA A 4 7.69 6.65 1.29
C ALA A 4 7.63 5.22 0.72
N GLY A 5 8.04 4.23 1.52
CA GLY A 5 7.91 2.82 1.15
C GLY A 5 6.47 2.35 1.28
N MET A 6 5.93 1.69 0.25
CA MET A 6 4.56 1.19 0.24
C MET A 6 4.54 -0.29 -0.10
N THR A 7 3.94 -1.11 0.76
CA THR A 7 3.76 -2.54 0.53
C THR A 7 2.26 -2.87 0.56
N PRO A 8 1.65 -3.22 -0.60
CA PRO A 8 0.26 -3.67 -0.62
C PRO A 8 0.13 -5.05 0.06
N MET A 9 -0.95 -5.25 0.82
CA MET A 9 -1.20 -6.48 1.56
C MET A 9 -2.24 -7.36 0.86
N LYS A 10 -1.82 -8.49 0.29
CA LYS A 10 -2.70 -9.40 -0.47
C LYS A 10 -3.82 -10.05 0.35
N SER A 11 -3.65 -10.13 1.66
CA SER A 11 -4.57 -10.87 2.54
C SER A 11 -4.46 -10.45 4.00
N ALA A 12 -5.47 -10.79 4.78
CA ALA A 12 -5.43 -10.67 6.23
C ALA A 12 -4.28 -11.47 6.86
N GLY A 13 -3.92 -12.62 6.27
CA GLY A 13 -2.78 -13.43 6.73
C GLY A 13 -1.45 -12.69 6.57
N MET A 14 -1.25 -12.03 5.43
CA MET A 14 -0.07 -11.20 5.17
C MET A 14 -0.01 -10.01 6.14
N ALA A 15 -1.13 -9.32 6.38
CA ALA A 15 -1.18 -8.23 7.35
C ALA A 15 -0.84 -8.69 8.78
N LYS A 16 -1.38 -9.83 9.21
CA LYS A 16 -1.03 -10.45 10.51
C LYS A 16 0.45 -10.84 10.59
N TYR A 17 1.02 -11.33 9.49
CA TYR A 17 2.45 -11.66 9.45
C TYR A 17 3.31 -10.40 9.58
N MET A 18 3.00 -9.35 8.82
CA MET A 18 3.70 -8.06 8.91
C MET A 18 3.66 -7.49 10.32
N LYS A 19 2.49 -7.50 10.96
CA LYS A 19 2.32 -7.02 12.34
C LYS A 19 3.19 -7.80 13.35
N ASN A 20 3.18 -9.13 13.26
CA ASN A 20 3.69 -9.97 14.35
C ASN A 20 5.12 -10.48 14.13
N ARG A 21 5.63 -10.43 12.89
CA ARG A 21 6.85 -11.14 12.50
C ARG A 21 7.91 -10.26 11.85
N VAL A 22 7.59 -9.02 11.46
CA VAL A 22 8.55 -8.09 10.85
C VAL A 22 9.05 -7.11 11.93
N PRO A 23 10.34 -7.18 12.33
CA PRO A 23 10.87 -6.27 13.35
C PRO A 23 10.74 -4.81 12.93
N GLY A 24 10.26 -3.97 13.85
CA GLY A 24 10.10 -2.54 13.62
C GLY A 24 8.92 -2.15 12.72
N MET A 25 8.09 -3.11 12.30
CA MET A 25 6.84 -2.85 11.59
C MET A 25 5.69 -2.70 12.59
N ASP A 26 4.96 -1.60 12.51
CA ASP A 26 3.69 -1.44 13.20
C ASP A 26 2.55 -1.48 12.17
N VAL A 27 1.60 -2.36 12.39
CA VAL A 27 0.40 -2.50 11.55
C VAL A 27 -0.82 -2.35 12.45
N PRO A 28 -1.62 -1.27 12.27
CA PRO A 28 -2.78 -1.03 13.12
C PRO A 28 -3.81 -2.17 13.06
N ASP A 29 -4.45 -2.47 14.19
CA ASP A 29 -5.43 -3.55 14.29
C ASP A 29 -6.63 -3.35 13.37
N GLU A 30 -7.03 -2.10 13.12
CA GLU A 30 -8.12 -1.77 12.21
C GLU A 30 -7.81 -2.20 10.77
N ILE A 31 -6.55 -2.16 10.34
CA ILE A 31 -6.14 -2.58 8.99
C ILE A 31 -6.20 -4.09 8.87
N VAL A 32 -5.69 -4.81 9.88
CA VAL A 32 -5.79 -6.27 9.94
C VAL A 32 -7.25 -6.72 9.96
N LYS A 33 -8.10 -6.05 10.76
CA LYS A 33 -9.53 -6.33 10.86
C LYS A 33 -10.25 -6.04 9.55
N ARG A 34 -10.00 -4.90 8.91
CA ARG A 34 -10.59 -4.52 7.62
C ARG A 34 -10.34 -5.57 6.54
N LEU A 35 -9.12 -6.10 6.47
CA LEU A 35 -8.79 -7.21 5.57
C LEU A 35 -9.45 -8.53 6.01
N ALA A 36 -9.50 -8.83 7.30
CA ALA A 36 -10.08 -10.07 7.82
C ALA A 36 -11.60 -10.15 7.61
N ASP A 37 -12.30 -9.02 7.71
CA ASP A 37 -13.74 -8.91 7.49
C ASP A 37 -14.11 -8.88 6.00
N THR A 38 -13.14 -8.67 5.13
CA THR A 38 -13.34 -8.71 3.67
C THR A 38 -13.39 -10.15 3.18
N PRO A 39 -14.37 -10.53 2.33
CA PRO A 39 -14.44 -11.86 1.72
C PRO A 39 -13.10 -12.25 1.08
N LYS A 40 -12.68 -13.52 1.23
CA LYS A 40 -11.32 -13.97 0.88
C LYS A 40 -10.94 -13.61 -0.55
N GLU A 41 -11.86 -13.77 -1.49
CA GLU A 41 -11.73 -13.46 -2.90
C GLU A 41 -11.58 -11.96 -3.21
N LYS A 42 -11.97 -11.08 -2.28
CA LYS A 42 -11.86 -9.62 -2.39
C LYS A 42 -10.72 -9.01 -1.58
N GLN A 43 -10.03 -9.79 -0.72
CA GLN A 43 -8.98 -9.25 0.14
C GLN A 43 -7.81 -8.64 -0.64
N ALA A 44 -7.49 -9.18 -1.81
CA ALA A 44 -6.44 -8.63 -2.65
C ALA A 44 -6.80 -7.22 -3.15
N GLU A 45 -8.02 -7.05 -3.67
CA GLU A 45 -8.53 -5.74 -4.08
C GLU A 45 -8.57 -4.75 -2.91
N GLU A 46 -9.00 -5.21 -1.73
CA GLU A 46 -9.01 -4.36 -0.54
C GLU A 46 -7.61 -3.96 -0.07
N GLY A 47 -6.63 -4.86 -0.22
CA GLY A 47 -5.22 -4.56 0.02
C GLY A 47 -4.69 -3.45 -0.89
N ILE A 48 -5.12 -3.43 -2.15
CA ILE A 48 -4.82 -2.35 -3.09
C ILE A 48 -5.53 -1.06 -2.65
N ASN A 49 -6.81 -1.12 -2.25
CA ASN A 49 -7.57 0.03 -1.76
C ASN A 49 -6.85 0.70 -0.59
N ILE A 50 -6.46 -0.07 0.42
CA ILE A 50 -5.73 0.40 1.60
C ILE A 50 -4.39 1.05 1.20
N CYS A 51 -3.65 0.44 0.27
CA CYS A 51 -2.38 0.98 -0.23
C CYS A 51 -2.58 2.33 -0.93
N VAL A 52 -3.57 2.43 -1.82
CA VAL A 52 -3.91 3.65 -2.56
C VAL A 52 -4.35 4.77 -1.61
N GLU A 53 -5.23 4.47 -0.64
CA GLU A 53 -5.67 5.43 0.39
C GLU A 53 -4.48 5.96 1.21
N ALA A 54 -3.55 5.07 1.60
CA ALA A 54 -2.36 5.46 2.32
C ALA A 54 -1.46 6.37 1.47
N ILE A 55 -1.25 6.04 0.19
CA ILE A 55 -0.48 6.88 -0.75
C ILE A 55 -1.13 8.26 -0.85
N GLN A 56 -2.45 8.36 -1.04
CA GLN A 56 -3.15 9.64 -1.16
C GLN A 56 -2.97 10.51 0.09
N ARG A 57 -3.07 9.91 1.28
CA ARG A 57 -2.84 10.65 2.54
C ARG A 57 -1.39 11.11 2.68
N ILE A 58 -0.43 10.25 2.38
CA ILE A 58 1.00 10.54 2.52
C ILE A 58 1.47 11.55 1.48
N LYS A 59 0.87 11.55 0.27
CA LYS A 59 1.23 12.47 -0.83
C LYS A 59 1.08 13.94 -0.44
N GLU A 60 0.14 14.26 0.44
CA GLU A 60 -0.11 15.62 0.94
C GLU A 60 0.87 16.06 2.04
N MET A 61 1.73 15.16 2.53
CA MET A 61 2.68 15.48 3.60
C MET A 61 3.90 16.24 3.08
N LYS A 62 4.31 17.29 3.81
CA LYS A 62 5.51 18.07 3.49
C LYS A 62 6.77 17.19 3.50
N GLY A 63 7.53 17.22 2.40
CA GLY A 63 8.83 16.54 2.29
C GLY A 63 8.79 15.19 1.55
N ILE A 64 7.60 14.65 1.31
CA ILE A 64 7.41 13.49 0.43
C ILE A 64 7.66 13.92 -1.02
N LYS A 65 8.51 13.16 -1.71
CA LYS A 65 8.90 13.42 -3.12
C LYS A 65 8.65 12.24 -4.05
N GLY A 66 8.13 11.14 -3.51
CA GLY A 66 7.80 9.96 -4.27
C GLY A 66 7.52 8.76 -3.37
N PHE A 67 7.26 7.63 -4.02
CA PHE A 67 6.88 6.39 -3.37
C PHE A 67 7.75 5.25 -3.92
N HIS A 68 8.24 4.40 -3.02
CA HIS A 68 8.91 3.16 -3.38
C HIS A 68 7.93 2.00 -3.15
N VAL A 69 7.29 1.54 -4.22
CA VAL A 69 6.25 0.50 -4.15
C VAL A 69 6.91 -0.89 -4.19
N MET A 70 6.80 -1.62 -3.08
CA MET A 70 7.33 -2.98 -2.89
C MET A 70 6.20 -3.99 -2.99
N ALA A 71 5.85 -4.40 -4.21
CA ALA A 71 4.82 -5.39 -4.47
C ALA A 71 5.44 -6.80 -4.53
N ILE A 72 5.75 -7.37 -3.36
CA ILE A 72 6.47 -8.65 -3.20
C ILE A 72 5.73 -9.79 -3.92
N GLU A 73 6.35 -10.35 -4.96
CA GLU A 73 5.76 -11.39 -5.82
C GLU A 73 4.38 -10.96 -6.36
N TRP A 74 4.19 -9.65 -6.56
CA TRP A 74 2.95 -9.03 -7.03
C TRP A 74 3.19 -7.83 -7.94
N GLU A 75 4.31 -7.86 -8.65
CA GLU A 75 4.84 -6.77 -9.44
C GLU A 75 3.84 -6.35 -10.55
N GLU A 76 3.00 -7.28 -11.02
CA GLU A 76 1.97 -7.04 -12.02
C GLU A 76 0.86 -6.10 -11.53
N LYS A 77 0.72 -5.89 -10.22
CA LYS A 77 -0.24 -4.93 -9.64
C LYS A 77 0.31 -3.54 -9.46
N VAL A 78 1.61 -3.33 -9.65
CA VAL A 78 2.22 -1.99 -9.54
C VAL A 78 1.55 -0.99 -10.49
N PRO A 79 1.31 -1.29 -11.79
CA PRO A 79 0.64 -0.37 -12.70
C PRO A 79 -0.74 0.09 -12.18
N GLU A 80 -1.55 -0.86 -11.71
CA GLU A 80 -2.88 -0.57 -11.15
C GLU A 80 -2.80 0.36 -9.94
N ILE A 81 -1.88 0.08 -8.99
CA ILE A 81 -1.70 0.88 -7.79
C ILE A 81 -1.30 2.32 -8.14
N VAL A 82 -0.31 2.49 -9.03
CA VAL A 82 0.20 3.84 -9.36
C VAL A 82 -0.78 4.66 -10.17
N GLU A 83 -1.58 4.04 -11.03
CA GLU A 83 -2.66 4.70 -11.76
C GLU A 83 -3.77 5.15 -10.81
N ARG A 84 -4.27 4.24 -9.97
CA ARG A 84 -5.33 4.54 -9.00
C ARG A 84 -4.90 5.56 -7.94
N ALA A 85 -3.62 5.60 -7.60
CA ALA A 85 -3.06 6.59 -6.69
C ALA A 85 -2.74 7.95 -7.35
N GLY A 86 -2.96 8.11 -8.65
CA GLY A 86 -2.66 9.34 -9.38
C GLY A 86 -1.16 9.66 -9.36
N LEU A 87 -0.32 8.63 -9.45
CA LEU A 87 1.13 8.71 -9.63
C LEU A 87 1.56 8.43 -11.07
N HIS A 88 0.63 7.97 -11.91
CA HIS A 88 0.77 7.81 -13.34
C HIS A 88 -0.33 8.62 -14.08
N PRO A 89 -0.04 9.27 -15.23
CA PRO A 89 1.26 9.41 -15.87
C PRO A 89 2.26 10.22 -15.03
N ARG A 90 3.55 10.08 -15.34
CA ARG A 90 4.59 10.90 -14.69
C ARG A 90 4.30 12.37 -14.99
N PRO A 91 4.38 13.29 -14.01
CA PRO A 91 4.21 14.71 -14.27
C PRO A 91 5.32 15.23 -15.19
N ASP A 92 4.96 16.19 -16.04
CA ASP A 92 5.93 16.92 -16.85
C ASP A 92 6.91 17.67 -15.93
N LEU A 93 8.20 17.51 -16.21
CA LEU A 93 9.23 18.28 -15.54
C LEU A 93 9.29 19.64 -16.26
N ASN A 94 8.56 20.62 -15.73
CA ASN A 94 8.76 22.03 -16.08
C ASN A 94 10.09 22.54 -15.51
#